data_AF-A0A9W7YNX8-F1
#
_entry.id   AF-A0A9W7YNX8-F1
#
_cell.length_a   1.000
_cell.length_b   1.000
_cell.length_c   1.000
_cell.angle_alpha   90.00
_cell.angle_beta   90.00
_cell.angle_gamma   90.00
#
_symmetry.space_group_name_H-M   'P 1'
#
loop_
_entity.id
_entity.type
_entity.pdbx_description
1 polymer ?
#
loop_
_entity_poly.entity_id
_entity_poly.type
_entity_poly.pdbx_seq_one_letter_code
_entity_poly.pdbx_strand_id
1 'polypeptide(L)'
;PGHVDANRRIGLFLVDHVIAASLQANAQPGGTCAAVEPVAEALDLLFDIYGDMAYDYDEPVFVREKLLPRLRQMLAPMRSLCKTVDRRKHRSLRDRCDLATQNLRAFIEYKATERK
;
A
#
# COMPACT_ATOMS: atom_id res chain seq x y z
N PRO A 1 -10.44 -15.24 10.53
CA PRO A 1 -11.75 -15.19 11.22
C PRO A 1 -11.59 -15.22 12.74
N GLY A 2 -12.22 -14.29 13.46
CA GLY A 2 -12.24 -14.20 14.92
C GLY A 2 -11.16 -13.32 15.56
N HIS A 3 -10.30 -12.66 14.78
CA HIS A 3 -9.18 -11.84 15.28
C HIS A 3 -9.22 -10.39 14.74
N VAL A 4 -10.41 -9.78 14.73
CA VAL A 4 -10.65 -8.44 14.16
C VAL A 4 -9.73 -7.38 14.79
N ASP A 5 -9.51 -7.40 16.11
CA ASP A 5 -8.65 -6.42 16.77
C ASP A 5 -7.18 -6.55 16.39
N ALA A 6 -6.70 -7.78 16.21
CA ALA A 6 -5.33 -8.03 15.76
C ALA A 6 -5.16 -7.58 14.31
N ASN A 7 -6.11 -7.93 13.45
CA ASN A 7 -6.16 -7.48 12.06
C ASN A 7 -6.16 -5.95 11.97
N ARG A 8 -6.96 -5.28 12.81
CA ARG A 8 -7.00 -3.81 12.91
C ARG A 8 -5.63 -3.21 13.23
N ARG A 9 -4.95 -3.72 14.26
CA ARG A 9 -3.62 -3.21 14.65
C ARG A 9 -2.59 -3.42 13.55
N ILE A 10 -2.57 -4.59 12.93
CA ILE A 10 -1.62 -4.93 11.86
C ILE A 10 -1.90 -4.07 10.63
N GLY A 11 -3.17 -3.97 10.20
CA GLY A 11 -3.57 -3.17 9.04
C GLY A 11 -3.22 -1.70 9.22
N LEU A 12 -3.54 -1.10 10.37
CA LEU A 12 -3.17 0.28 10.67
C LEU A 12 -1.64 0.46 10.70
N PHE A 13 -0.91 -0.47 11.31
CA PHE A 13 0.55 -0.41 11.34
C PHE A 13 1.17 -0.43 9.94
N LEU A 14 0.71 -1.34 9.07
CA LEU A 14 1.19 -1.42 7.68
C LEU A 14 0.93 -0.11 6.93
N VAL A 15 -0.28 0.45 7.03
CA VAL A 15 -0.65 1.66 6.29
C VAL A 15 0.05 2.90 6.85
N ASP A 16 0.06 3.10 8.17
CA ASP A 16 0.63 4.31 8.80
C ASP A 16 2.16 4.29 8.88
N HIS A 17 2.73 3.19 9.37
CA HIS A 17 4.13 3.16 9.77
C HIS A 17 5.06 2.52 8.73
N VAL A 18 4.56 1.62 7.89
CA VAL A 18 5.37 1.03 6.82
C VAL A 18 5.18 1.79 5.51
N ILE A 19 3.94 1.99 5.07
CA ILE A 19 3.68 2.62 3.77
C ILE A 19 3.75 4.14 3.87
N ALA A 20 2.87 4.78 4.65
CA ALA A 20 2.76 6.24 4.67
C ALA A 20 4.05 6.90 5.16
N ALA A 21 4.61 6.44 6.29
CA ALA A 21 5.82 7.00 6.86
C ALA A 21 7.03 6.88 5.92
N SER A 22 7.23 5.73 5.26
CA SER A 22 8.33 5.55 4.29
C SER A 22 8.15 6.42 3.05
N LEU A 23 6.92 6.56 2.55
CA LEU A 23 6.63 7.45 1.42
C LEU A 23 6.85 8.93 1.78
N GLN A 24 6.45 9.35 2.98
CA GLN A 24 6.67 10.70 3.48
C GLN A 24 8.16 11.00 3.70
N ALA A 25 8.91 10.06 4.29
CA ALA A 25 10.35 10.19 4.45
C ALA A 25 11.07 10.32 3.09
N ASN A 26 10.63 9.56 2.09
CA ASN A 26 11.20 9.64 0.74
C ASN A 26 10.83 10.92 -0.04
N ALA A 27 9.78 11.65 0.38
CA ALA A 27 9.42 12.92 -0.22
C ALA A 27 10.38 14.06 0.15
N GLN A 28 11.26 13.86 1.14
CA GLN A 28 12.25 14.85 1.54
C GLN A 28 13.43 14.92 0.54
N PRO A 29 14.14 16.06 0.47
CA PRO A 29 15.36 16.17 -0.32
C PRO A 29 16.37 15.08 0.08
N GLY A 30 16.88 14.33 -0.90
CA GLY A 30 17.78 13.20 -0.65
C GLY A 30 17.08 11.84 -0.47
N GLY A 31 15.78 11.74 -0.77
CA GLY A 31 15.07 10.47 -0.85
C GLY A 31 15.78 9.42 -1.73
N THR A 32 15.76 8.17 -1.29
CA THR A 32 16.45 7.04 -1.93
C THR A 32 15.46 5.94 -2.31
N CYS A 33 15.90 4.96 -3.11
CA CYS A 33 15.07 3.81 -3.46
C CYS A 33 14.95 2.75 -2.35
N ALA A 34 15.55 2.95 -1.17
CA ALA A 34 15.58 1.97 -0.09
C ALA A 34 14.18 1.58 0.44
N ALA A 35 13.20 2.48 0.31
CA ALA A 35 11.83 2.22 0.72
C ALA A 35 11.02 1.33 -0.24
N VAL A 36 11.52 1.05 -1.45
CA VAL A 36 10.74 0.32 -2.46
C VAL A 36 10.32 -1.07 -1.99
N GLU A 37 11.26 -1.87 -1.48
CA GLU A 37 10.97 -3.24 -1.04
C GLU A 37 9.97 -3.30 0.13
N PRO A 38 10.22 -2.62 1.28
CA PRO A 38 9.30 -2.70 2.41
C PRO A 38 7.91 -2.15 2.07
N VAL A 39 7.81 -1.12 1.24
CA VAL A 39 6.52 -0.57 0.80
C VAL A 39 5.80 -1.54 -0.15
N ALA A 40 6.51 -2.16 -1.09
CA ALA A 40 5.91 -3.12 -2.02
C ALA A 40 5.39 -4.36 -1.26
N GLU A 41 6.18 -4.95 -0.37
CA GLU A 41 5.77 -6.10 0.44
C GLU A 41 4.57 -5.75 1.35
N ALA A 42 4.57 -4.56 1.95
CA ALA A 42 3.46 -4.13 2.79
C ALA A 42 2.16 -3.92 1.99
N LEU A 43 2.27 -3.47 0.74
CA LEU A 43 1.12 -3.36 -0.17
C LEU A 43 0.60 -4.73 -0.59
N ASP A 44 1.48 -5.66 -0.97
CA ASP A 44 1.07 -7.03 -1.32
C ASP A 44 0.36 -7.71 -0.15
N LEU A 45 0.91 -7.61 1.07
CA LEU A 45 0.25 -8.10 2.29
C LEU A 45 -1.11 -7.44 2.53
N LEU A 46 -1.23 -6.14 2.26
CA LEU A 46 -2.49 -5.42 2.41
C LEU A 46 -3.54 -5.93 1.42
N PHE A 47 -3.15 -6.22 0.18
CA PHE A 47 -4.03 -6.76 -0.85
C PHE A 47 -4.50 -8.17 -0.49
N ASP A 48 -3.59 -9.01 0.02
CA ASP A 48 -3.92 -10.36 0.48
C ASP A 48 -4.88 -10.35 1.67
N ILE A 49 -4.69 -9.42 2.62
CA ILE A 49 -5.56 -9.29 3.78
C ILE A 49 -6.94 -8.76 3.35
N TYR A 50 -7.02 -7.67 2.60
CA TYR A 50 -8.30 -6.96 2.33
C TYR A 50 -8.87 -7.19 0.93
N GLY A 51 -8.49 -8.31 0.30
CA GLY A 51 -8.89 -8.66 -1.07
C GLY A 51 -10.36 -9.05 -1.25
N ASP A 52 -11.08 -9.39 -0.18
CA ASP A 52 -12.46 -9.86 -0.25
C ASP A 52 -13.31 -9.28 0.90
N MET A 53 -14.42 -8.63 0.55
CA MET A 53 -15.36 -8.07 1.53
C MET A 53 -16.04 -9.11 2.43
N ALA A 54 -16.06 -10.39 2.04
CA ALA A 54 -16.73 -11.46 2.78
C ALA A 54 -16.04 -11.78 4.12
N TYR A 55 -14.80 -11.32 4.30
CA TYR A 55 -14.08 -11.52 5.55
C TYR A 55 -14.62 -10.63 6.69
N ASP A 56 -14.60 -11.19 7.90
CA ASP A 56 -15.15 -10.60 9.13
C ASP A 56 -14.49 -9.28 9.55
N TYR A 57 -13.29 -9.00 9.04
CA TYR A 57 -12.55 -7.78 9.32
C TYR A 57 -12.70 -6.68 8.25
N ASP A 58 -13.25 -6.95 7.06
CA ASP A 58 -13.29 -5.93 6.00
C ASP A 58 -14.15 -4.72 6.39
N GLU A 59 -15.38 -4.98 6.85
CA GLU A 59 -16.27 -3.91 7.33
C GLU A 59 -15.71 -3.19 8.59
N PRO A 60 -15.42 -3.88 9.71
CA PRO A 60 -15.01 -3.19 10.93
C PRO A 60 -13.61 -2.56 10.87
N VAL A 61 -12.74 -2.99 9.94
CA VAL A 61 -11.38 -2.47 9.80
C VAL A 61 -11.23 -1.67 8.51
N PHE A 62 -11.26 -2.31 7.34
CA PHE A 62 -10.94 -1.63 6.08
C PHE A 62 -11.88 -0.45 5.79
N VAL A 63 -13.19 -0.67 5.96
CA VAL A 63 -14.22 0.34 5.70
C VAL A 63 -14.25 1.39 6.82
N ARG A 64 -14.44 0.98 8.07
CA ARG A 64 -14.62 1.92 9.19
C ARG A 64 -13.37 2.72 9.52
N GLU A 65 -12.17 2.16 9.35
CA GLU A 65 -10.90 2.89 9.52
C GLU A 65 -10.49 3.70 8.28
N LYS A 66 -11.34 3.72 7.24
CA LYS A 66 -11.18 4.54 6.04
C LYS A 66 -9.83 4.27 5.33
N LEU A 67 -9.46 3.00 5.19
CA LEU A 67 -8.19 2.64 4.54
C LEU A 67 -8.21 2.99 3.05
N LEU A 68 -9.32 2.82 2.34
CA LEU A 68 -9.43 3.12 0.90
C LEU A 68 -9.07 4.58 0.54
N PRO A 69 -9.63 5.62 1.19
CA PRO A 69 -9.20 7.00 0.98
C PRO A 69 -7.70 7.24 1.22
N ARG A 70 -7.11 6.56 2.21
CA ARG A 70 -5.68 6.68 2.53
C ARG A 70 -4.81 6.06 1.43
N LEU A 71 -5.18 4.89 0.94
CA LEU A 71 -4.51 4.25 -0.21
C LEU A 71 -4.56 5.11 -1.47
N ARG A 72 -5.68 5.80 -1.73
CA ARG A 72 -5.80 6.77 -2.84
C ARG A 72 -4.76 7.88 -2.76
N GLN A 73 -4.48 8.39 -1.56
CA GLN A 73 -3.50 9.45 -1.35
C GLN A 73 -2.06 8.97 -1.58
N MET A 74 -1.80 7.67 -1.51
CA MET A 74 -0.47 7.07 -1.67
C MET A 74 -0.05 6.87 -3.13
N LEU A 75 -0.97 6.92 -4.10
CA LEU A 75 -0.67 6.69 -5.52
C LEU A 75 0.38 7.67 -6.09
N ALA A 76 0.26 8.95 -5.78
CA ALA A 76 1.22 9.94 -6.26
C ALA A 76 2.61 9.79 -5.60
N PRO A 77 2.71 9.65 -4.27
CA PRO A 77 3.97 9.31 -3.60
C PRO A 77 4.61 8.00 -4.10
N MET A 78 3.83 6.95 -4.38
CA MET A 78 4.35 5.70 -4.96
C MET A 78 5.03 5.94 -6.32
N ARG A 79 4.39 6.71 -7.21
CA ARG A 79 5.00 7.09 -8.50
C ARG A 79 6.29 7.88 -8.31
N SER A 80 6.34 8.75 -7.31
CA SER A 80 7.57 9.50 -6.97
C SER A 80 8.66 8.58 -6.43
N LEU A 81 8.32 7.60 -5.60
CA LEU A 81 9.26 6.57 -5.12
C LEU A 81 9.86 5.78 -6.30
N CYS A 82 9.05 5.33 -7.26
CA CYS A 82 9.59 4.58 -8.41
C CYS A 82 10.57 5.40 -9.26
N LYS A 83 10.42 6.72 -9.30
CA LYS A 83 11.35 7.63 -9.99
C LYS A 83 12.73 7.73 -9.32
N THR A 84 12.86 7.40 -8.04
CA THR A 84 14.17 7.38 -7.36
C THR A 84 15.01 6.18 -7.74
N VAL A 85 14.42 5.16 -8.37
CA VAL A 85 15.12 3.97 -8.85
C VAL A 85 15.71 4.21 -10.23
N ASP A 86 17.04 4.16 -10.33
CA ASP A 86 17.73 4.12 -11.62
C ASP A 86 17.49 2.77 -12.31
N ARG A 87 16.60 2.74 -13.31
CA ARG A 87 16.24 1.53 -14.08
C ARG A 87 17.43 0.85 -14.76
N ARG A 88 18.51 1.59 -15.08
CA ARG A 88 19.69 1.01 -15.74
C ARG A 88 20.52 0.19 -14.77
N LYS A 89 20.55 0.58 -13.50
CA LYS A 89 21.30 -0.09 -12.43
C LYS A 89 20.45 -1.09 -11.64
N HIS A 90 19.19 -0.78 -11.41
CA HIS A 90 18.28 -1.53 -10.53
C HIS A 90 16.96 -1.83 -11.24
N ARG A 91 17.03 -2.49 -12.41
CA ARG A 91 15.86 -2.80 -13.24
C ARG A 91 14.80 -3.59 -12.48
N SER A 92 15.18 -4.66 -11.78
CA SER A 92 14.24 -5.51 -11.03
C SER A 92 13.50 -4.71 -9.94
N LEU A 93 14.23 -3.89 -9.18
CA LEU A 93 13.65 -3.02 -8.15
C LEU A 93 12.68 -2.00 -8.76
N ARG A 94 13.02 -1.47 -9.93
CA ARG A 94 12.13 -0.55 -10.66
C ARG A 94 10.86 -1.24 -11.12
N ASP A 95 10.99 -2.40 -11.77
CA ASP A 95 9.84 -3.17 -12.26
C ASP A 95 8.94 -3.60 -11.09
N ARG A 96 9.51 -3.93 -9.93
CA ARG A 96 8.77 -4.20 -8.69
C ARG A 96 7.98 -2.99 -8.20
N CYS A 97 8.59 -1.81 -8.17
CA CYS A 97 7.90 -0.57 -7.78
C CYS A 97 6.76 -0.22 -8.74
N ASP A 98 7.00 -0.35 -10.04
CA ASP A 98 6.00 -0.09 -11.08
C ASP A 98 4.82 -1.06 -10.94
N LEU A 99 5.08 -2.36 -10.70
CA LEU A 99 4.05 -3.38 -10.44
C LEU A 99 3.23 -3.07 -9.18
N ALA A 100 3.89 -2.75 -8.05
CA ALA A 100 3.19 -2.39 -6.81
C ALA A 100 2.29 -1.16 -7.00
N THR A 101 2.74 -0.18 -7.79
CA THR A 101 1.95 1.02 -8.13
C THR A 101 0.73 0.67 -9.01
N GLN A 102 0.89 -0.24 -9.96
CA GLN A 102 -0.19 -0.73 -10.80
C GLN A 102 -1.23 -1.50 -9.97
N ASN A 103 -0.77 -2.42 -9.11
CA ASN A 103 -1.65 -3.21 -8.25
C ASN A 103 -2.39 -2.33 -7.25
N LEU A 104 -1.73 -1.33 -6.64
CA LEU A 104 -2.39 -0.34 -5.78
C LEU A 104 -3.54 0.36 -6.50
N ARG A 105 -3.32 0.80 -7.75
CA ARG A 105 -4.38 1.43 -8.55
C ARG A 105 -5.54 0.47 -8.80
N ALA A 106 -5.26 -0.74 -9.26
CA ALA A 106 -6.28 -1.75 -9.54
C ALA A 106 -7.08 -2.10 -8.27
N PHE A 107 -6.40 -2.28 -7.15
CA PHE A 107 -7.01 -2.55 -5.85
C PHE A 107 -7.94 -1.43 -5.39
N ILE A 108 -7.51 -0.17 -5.55
CA ILE A 108 -8.35 1.00 -5.24
C ILE A 108 -9.62 1.01 -6.10
N GLU A 109 -9.50 0.73 -7.40
CA GLU A 109 -10.63 0.69 -8.33
C GLU A 109 -11.59 -0.45 -7.95
N TYR A 110 -11.06 -1.65 -7.70
CA TYR A 110 -11.80 -2.81 -7.22
C TYR A 110 -12.59 -2.53 -5.93
N LYS A 111 -11.91 -2.09 -4.86
CA LYS A 111 -12.55 -1.81 -3.56
C LYS A 111 -13.56 -0.66 -3.63
N ALA A 112 -13.44 0.24 -4.59
CA ALA A 112 -14.41 1.32 -4.79
C ALA A 112 -15.73 0.84 -5.40
N THR A 113 -15.74 -0.31 -6.08
CA THR A 113 -16.93 -0.88 -6.72
C THR A 113 -17.46 -2.11 -6.02
N GLU A 114 -16.64 -2.80 -5.23
CA GLU A 114 -16.99 -4.05 -4.54
C GLU A 114 -18.35 -4.00 -3.84
N ARG A 115 -18.65 -2.90 -3.14
CA ARG A 115 -19.85 -2.74 -2.30
C ARG A 115 -20.97 -1.92 -2.96
N LYS A 116 -20.86 -1.64 -4.26
CA LYS A 116 -21.92 -1.01 -5.05
C LYS A 116 -22.86 -2.07 -5.59
#